data_AF-A0A521KR27-F1
#
_entry.id   AF-A0A521KR27-F1
#
_cell.length_a   1.000
_cell.length_b   1.000
_cell.length_c   1.000
_cell.angle_alpha   90.00
_cell.angle_beta   90.00
_cell.angle_gamma   90.00
#
_symmetry.space_group_name_H-M   'P 1'
#
loop_
_entity.id
_entity.type
_entity.pdbx_description
1 polymer ?
#
loop_
_entity_poly.entity_id
_entity_poly.type
_entity_poly.pdbx_seq_one_letter_code
_entity_poly.pdbx_strand_id
1 'polypeptide(L)'
;MSLPGVLLAPEHHWTCPNCSATHVTREARPHTPFHSCRGLRGLTAPFVAAGTKAKVEAREREDYVGADRAAVDGEGRPVMSVVTTRDTGQDCAVLAPCATATSERE
;
A
#
# COMPACT_ATOMS: atom_id res chain seq x y z
N MET A 1 46.30 7.64 -12.93
CA MET A 1 45.18 6.71 -13.15
C MET A 1 44.13 7.01 -12.09
N SER A 2 43.05 7.71 -12.46
CA SER A 2 41.97 8.07 -11.53
C SER A 2 41.09 6.85 -11.31
N LEU A 3 40.83 6.47 -10.05
CA LEU A 3 39.87 5.43 -9.73
C LEU A 3 38.50 5.86 -10.29
N PRO A 4 37.77 4.98 -11.01
CA PRO A 4 36.40 5.28 -11.38
C PRO A 4 35.62 5.50 -10.08
N GLY A 5 35.13 6.73 -9.90
CA GLY A 5 34.31 7.08 -8.76
C GLY A 5 33.11 6.15 -8.73
N VAL A 6 33.01 5.32 -7.69
CA VAL A 6 31.83 4.51 -7.43
C VAL A 6 30.71 5.50 -7.13
N LEU A 7 29.87 5.81 -8.12
CA LEU A 7 28.61 6.47 -7.88
C LEU A 7 27.76 5.49 -7.07
N LEU A 8 27.52 5.82 -5.80
CA LEU A 8 26.62 5.06 -4.94
C LEU A 8 25.28 4.89 -5.66
N ALA A 9 24.73 3.68 -5.62
CA ALA A 9 23.37 3.46 -6.12
C ALA A 9 22.41 4.38 -5.36
N PRO A 10 21.45 5.04 -6.05
CA PRO A 10 20.54 5.96 -5.39
C PRO A 10 19.75 5.22 -4.30
N GLU A 11 19.82 5.74 -3.06
CA GLU A 11 19.02 5.23 -1.94
C GLU A 11 17.74 6.04 -1.81
N HIS A 12 16.61 5.36 -1.79
CA HIS A 12 15.31 5.95 -1.52
C HIS A 12 14.86 5.57 -0.12
N HIS A 13 14.61 6.57 0.72
CA HIS A 13 14.13 6.38 2.08
C HIS A 13 12.62 6.54 2.15
N TRP A 14 11.97 5.62 2.88
CA TRP A 14 10.53 5.49 2.93
C TRP A 14 10.03 5.40 4.37
N THR A 15 8.86 5.98 4.64
CA THR A 15 8.22 6.03 5.96
C THR A 15 6.72 5.78 5.84
N CYS A 16 6.09 5.22 6.87
CA CYS A 16 4.63 5.09 6.94
C CYS A 16 4.04 6.22 7.80
N PRO A 17 2.99 6.94 7.34
CA PRO A 17 2.33 7.96 8.17
C PRO A 17 1.51 7.39 9.34
N ASN A 18 1.11 6.12 9.26
CA ASN A 18 0.22 5.49 10.24
C ASN A 18 0.94 4.58 11.26
N CYS A 19 2.23 4.28 11.05
CA CYS A 19 3.00 3.48 11.99
C CYS A 19 4.50 3.79 11.91
N SER A 20 5.33 3.23 12.80
CA SER A 20 6.76 3.52 12.82
C SER A 20 7.59 2.72 11.80
N ALA A 21 6.95 2.10 10.81
CA ALA A 21 7.67 1.32 9.80
C ALA A 21 8.45 2.25 8.86
N THR A 22 9.68 1.84 8.54
CA THR A 22 10.57 2.51 7.59
C THR A 22 11.15 1.50 6.61
N HIS A 23 11.50 1.94 5.41
CA HIS A 23 12.10 1.07 4.40
C HIS A 23 13.12 1.85 3.57
N VAL A 24 14.15 1.17 3.05
CA VAL A 24 15.14 1.76 2.14
C VAL A 24 15.24 0.88 0.91
N THR A 25 15.21 1.49 -0.27
CA THR A 25 15.38 0.78 -1.55
C THR A 25 16.53 1.38 -2.35
N ARG A 26 17.15 0.56 -3.20
CA ARG A 26 18.24 0.95 -4.12
C ARG A 26 17.89 0.79 -5.60
N GLU A 27 16.62 0.51 -5.89
CA GLU A 27 16.09 0.34 -7.25
C GLU A 27 15.94 1.73 -7.89
N ALA A 28 16.60 1.94 -9.02
CA ALA A 28 16.60 3.23 -9.72
C ALA A 28 15.31 3.52 -10.49
N ARG A 29 14.52 2.50 -10.82
CA ARG A 29 13.23 2.67 -11.51
C ARG A 29 12.18 3.21 -10.53
N PRO A 30 11.20 4.00 -10.99
CA PRO A 30 10.08 4.43 -10.15
C PRO A 30 9.33 3.23 -9.57
N HIS A 31 9.27 3.15 -8.23
CA HIS A 31 8.56 2.10 -7.51
C HIS A 31 8.15 2.62 -6.14
N THR A 32 7.13 2.01 -5.54
CA THR A 32 6.68 2.28 -4.17
C THR A 32 6.66 0.95 -3.40
N PRO A 33 7.44 0.81 -2.32
CA PRO A 33 7.37 -0.38 -1.49
C PRO A 33 6.08 -0.40 -0.66
N PHE A 34 5.59 -1.60 -0.36
CA PHE A 34 4.41 -1.85 0.47
C PHE A 34 4.79 -2.65 1.72
N HIS A 35 3.93 -2.60 2.75
CA HIS A 35 4.07 -3.39 3.97
C HIS A 35 2.71 -3.72 4.59
N SER A 36 2.67 -4.70 5.49
CA SER A 36 1.52 -4.89 6.38
C SER A 36 1.55 -3.84 7.49
N CYS A 37 0.58 -2.92 7.48
CA CYS A 37 0.58 -1.74 8.32
C CYS A 37 -0.19 -1.97 9.62
N ARG A 38 0.52 -1.99 10.74
CA ARG A 38 -0.10 -2.09 12.08
C ARG A 38 -1.04 -0.92 12.41
N GLY A 39 -0.77 0.26 11.85
CA GLY A 39 -1.61 1.45 12.01
C GLY A 39 -2.94 1.38 11.24
N LEU A 40 -3.00 0.53 10.22
CA LEU A 40 -4.20 0.22 9.44
C LEU A 40 -4.64 -1.22 9.66
N ARG A 41 -4.53 -1.71 10.91
CA ARG A 41 -5.03 -3.03 11.33
C ARG A 41 -4.51 -4.20 10.46
N GLY A 42 -3.27 -4.14 9.99
CA GLY A 42 -2.62 -5.20 9.23
C GLY A 42 -2.83 -5.14 7.72
N LEU A 43 -3.61 -4.19 7.21
CA LEU A 43 -3.79 -4.00 5.77
C LEU A 43 -2.48 -3.70 5.06
N THR A 44 -2.36 -4.18 3.82
CA THR A 44 -1.25 -3.82 2.94
C THR A 44 -1.34 -2.34 2.60
N ALA A 45 -0.33 -1.56 3.01
CA ALA A 45 -0.27 -0.11 2.79
C ALA A 45 1.03 0.29 2.11
N PRO A 46 1.00 1.30 1.22
CA PRO A 46 2.21 1.84 0.62
C PRO A 46 3.02 2.60 1.66
N PHE A 47 4.34 2.61 1.50
CA PHE A 47 5.16 3.65 2.12
C PHE A 47 5.09 4.96 1.33
N VAL A 48 5.47 6.05 1.97
CA VAL A 48 5.71 7.35 1.30
C VAL A 48 7.18 7.74 1.45
N ALA A 49 7.71 8.51 0.49
CA ALA A 49 9.07 9.03 0.59
C ALA A 49 9.26 9.82 1.90
N ALA A 50 10.38 9.59 2.59
CA ALA A 50 10.67 10.21 3.87
C ALA A 50 10.60 11.75 3.78
N GLY A 51 9.98 12.38 4.78
CA GLY A 51 9.75 13.83 4.80
C GLY A 51 8.51 14.30 4.01
N THR A 52 7.81 13.41 3.30
CA THR A 52 6.57 13.78 2.62
C THR A 52 5.41 13.92 3.60
N LYS A 53 4.73 15.06 3.58
CA LYS A 53 3.42 15.22 4.25
C LYS A 53 2.37 14.43 3.48
N ALA A 54 1.86 13.37 4.08
CA ALA A 54 0.86 12.51 3.47
C ALA A 54 -0.12 11.95 4.50
N LYS A 55 -1.37 11.76 4.09
CA LYS A 55 -2.38 10.99 4.81
C LYS A 55 -2.60 9.67 4.08
N VAL A 56 -2.61 8.56 4.80
CA VAL A 56 -2.94 7.24 4.24
C VAL A 56 -4.16 6.71 4.98
N GLU A 57 -5.24 6.40 4.28
CA GLU A 57 -6.49 5.95 4.90
C GLU A 57 -7.09 4.75 4.17
N ALA A 58 -7.65 3.81 4.93
CA ALA A 58 -8.44 2.71 4.41
C ALA A 58 -9.86 3.20 4.15
N ARG A 59 -10.42 2.85 2.99
CA ARG A 59 -11.81 3.15 2.63
C ARG A 59 -12.63 1.87 2.70
N GLU A 60 -13.59 1.85 3.62
CA GLU A 60 -14.55 0.76 3.77
C GLU A 60 -15.35 0.57 2.47
N ARG A 61 -15.75 -0.67 2.20
CA ARG A 61 -16.53 -1.01 1.02
C ARG A 61 -18.03 -0.99 1.37
N GLU A 62 -18.75 0.03 0.91
CA GLU A 62 -20.15 0.28 1.28
C GLU A 62 -21.19 -0.52 0.47
N ASP A 63 -20.78 -1.22 -0.60
CA ASP A 63 -21.70 -1.70 -1.66
C ASP A 63 -21.73 -3.23 -1.92
N TYR A 64 -20.86 -4.04 -1.31
CA TYR A 64 -20.86 -5.51 -1.51
C TYR A 64 -20.46 -6.25 -0.22
N VAL A 65 -21.47 -6.65 0.55
CA VAL A 65 -21.37 -7.69 1.60
C VAL A 65 -22.28 -8.84 1.18
N GLY A 66 -21.86 -9.55 0.13
CA GLY A 66 -22.53 -10.72 -0.41
C GLY A 66 -21.64 -11.96 -0.29
N ALA A 67 -21.56 -12.77 -1.34
CA ALA A 67 -20.74 -13.99 -1.38
C ALA A 67 -19.26 -13.77 -1.78
N ASP A 68 -18.88 -12.55 -2.19
CA ASP A 68 -17.54 -12.26 -2.70
C ASP A 68 -16.46 -12.22 -1.60
N ARG A 69 -15.26 -12.72 -1.92
CA ARG A 69 -14.11 -12.65 -1.02
C ARG A 69 -13.44 -11.29 -1.13
N ALA A 70 -13.68 -10.44 -0.13
CA ALA A 70 -13.07 -9.11 0.01
C ALA A 70 -11.79 -9.15 0.87
N ALA A 71 -10.88 -8.20 0.63
CA ALA A 71 -9.87 -7.85 1.62
C ALA A 71 -10.54 -7.26 2.86
N VAL A 72 -10.16 -7.75 4.04
CA VAL A 72 -10.66 -7.27 5.33
C VAL A 72 -9.53 -6.67 6.16
N ASP A 73 -9.86 -5.72 7.02
CA ASP A 73 -8.95 -5.21 8.04
C ASP A 73 -8.84 -6.20 9.23
N GLY A 74 -8.00 -5.87 10.21
CA GLY A 74 -7.79 -6.69 11.41
C GLY A 74 -8.99 -6.79 12.36
N GLU A 75 -10.08 -6.06 12.10
CA GLU A 75 -11.35 -6.16 12.81
C GLU A 75 -12.41 -6.91 11.98
N GLY A 76 -12.04 -7.41 10.78
CA GLY A 76 -12.91 -8.15 9.89
C GLY A 76 -13.78 -7.28 8.97
N ARG A 77 -13.54 -5.96 8.92
CA ARG A 77 -14.33 -5.04 8.08
C ARG A 77 -13.82 -5.06 6.64
N PRO A 78 -14.71 -5.14 5.62
CA PRO A 78 -14.30 -5.15 4.23
C PRO A 78 -13.78 -3.78 3.78
N VAL A 79 -12.62 -3.78 3.11
CA VAL A 79 -11.95 -2.58 2.61
C VAL A 79 -11.81 -2.65 1.10
N MET A 80 -12.22 -1.58 0.40
CA MET A 80 -12.10 -1.50 -1.06
C MET A 80 -10.70 -1.02 -1.44
N SER A 81 -10.24 0.09 -0.85
CA SER A 81 -8.98 0.71 -1.25
C SER A 81 -8.24 1.34 -0.09
N VAL A 82 -6.94 1.53 -0.31
CA VAL A 82 -6.10 2.38 0.52
C VAL A 82 -5.71 3.61 -0.30
N VAL A 83 -6.12 4.78 0.18
CA VAL A 83 -5.88 6.06 -0.49
C VAL A 83 -4.75 6.79 0.22
N THR A 84 -3.79 7.28 -0.56
CA THR A 84 -2.71 8.15 -0.08
C THR A 84 -2.89 9.54 -0.67
N THR A 85 -3.13 10.53 0.18
CA THR A 85 -3.30 11.94 -0.22
C THR A 85 -2.07 12.75 0.17
N ARG A 86 -1.59 13.58 -0.76
CA ARG A 86 -0.45 14.49 -0.64
C ARG A 86 -0.88 15.89 -1.07
N ASP A 87 -0.11 16.91 -0.71
CA ASP A 87 -0.41 18.31 -1.06
C ASP A 87 -0.61 18.53 -2.57
N THR A 88 0.05 17.72 -3.41
CA THR A 88 0.02 17.87 -4.88
C THR A 88 -0.73 16.75 -5.61
N GLY A 89 -1.41 15.83 -4.92
CA GLY A 89 -2.09 14.72 -5.59
C GLY A 89 -2.54 13.58 -4.70
N GLN A 90 -3.07 12.53 -5.33
CA GLN A 90 -3.63 11.36 -4.65
C GLN A 90 -3.27 10.08 -5.39
N ASP A 91 -2.83 9.07 -4.64
CA ASP A 91 -2.63 7.70 -5.10
C ASP A 91 -3.74 6.80 -4.53
N CYS A 92 -4.21 5.81 -5.28
CA CYS A 92 -5.23 4.85 -4.83
C CYS A 92 -4.78 3.41 -5.14
N ALA A 93 -4.61 2.60 -4.09
CA ALA A 93 -4.39 1.17 -4.21
C ALA A 93 -5.73 0.44 -4.04
N VAL A 94 -6.22 -0.17 -5.12
CA VAL A 94 -7.48 -0.93 -5.14
C VAL A 94 -7.22 -2.37 -4.65
N LEU A 95 -7.95 -2.78 -3.62
CA LEU A 95 -8.00 -4.16 -3.09
C LEU A 95 -9.17 -4.90 -3.74
N ALA A 96 -8.98 -5.23 -5.03
CA ALA A 96 -10.02 -5.87 -5.83
C ALA A 96 -10.46 -7.21 -5.20
N PRO A 97 -11.77 -7.45 -5.05
CA PRO A 97 -12.28 -8.71 -4.53
C PRO A 97 -12.10 -9.84 -5.55
N CYS A 98 -12.10 -11.08 -5.07
CA CYS A 98 -12.20 -12.25 -5.93
C CYS A 98 -13.66 -12.68 -6.06
N ALA A 99 -14.17 -12.68 -7.29
CA ALA A 99 -15.46 -13.28 -7.61
C ALA A 99 -15.45 -14.77 -7.28
N THR A 100 -16.56 -15.28 -6.76
CA THR A 100 -16.74 -16.71 -6.48
C THR A 100 -17.81 -17.30 -7.40
N ALA A 101 -17.55 -18.48 -7.96
CA ALA A 101 -18.53 -19.26 -8.71
C ALA A 101 -18.84 -20.57 -7.98
N THR A 102 -20.11 -20.96 -7.93
CA THR A 102 -20.56 -22.29 -7.49
C THR A 102 -20.93 -23.12 -8.70
N SER A 103 -20.45 -24.37 -8.78
CA SER A 103 -20.96 -25.30 -9.80
C SER A 103 -22.36 -25.75 -9.41
N GLU A 104 -23.37 -25.37 -10.19
CA GLU A 104 -24.69 -26.01 -10.10
C GLU A 104 -24.52 -27.49 -10.47
N ARG A 105 -24.97 -28.40 -9.59
CA ARG A 105 -25.24 -29.79 -9.99
C ARG A 105 -26.72 -29.86 -10.32
N GLU A 106 -27.03 -30.23 -11.55
CA GLU A 106 -28.36 -30.67 -11.99
C GLU A 106 -28.80 -31.94 -11.24
#